data_AF-A0A3N1SRH3-F1
#
_entry.id   AF-A0A3N1SRH3-F1
#
_cell.length_a   1.000
_cell.length_b   1.000
_cell.length_c   1.000
_cell.angle_alpha   90.00
_cell.angle_beta   90.00
_cell.angle_gamma   90.00
#
_symmetry.space_group_name_H-M   'P 1'
#
loop_
_entity.id
_entity.type
_entity.pdbx_description
1 polymer ?
#
loop_
_entity_poly.entity_id
_entity_poly.type
_entity_poly.pdbx_seq_one_letter_code
_entity_poly.pdbx_strand_id
1 'polypeptide(L)'
;MGGMERVRVSRVPSKPVRREADGSLAIDLWFRRDGAFEADAALRLTPAEAETLHAQLCYALDEDPDARVSPAADLPDCRKSILTTRRQA
;
A
#
# COMPACT_ATOMS: atom_id res chain seq x y z
N MET A 1 -22.03 5.28 -24.36
CA MET A 1 -20.87 5.58 -23.51
C MET A 1 -21.00 4.75 -22.24
N GLY A 2 -20.33 3.59 -22.18
CA GLY A 2 -20.31 2.78 -20.98
C GLY A 2 -19.48 3.51 -19.93
N GLY A 3 -20.11 4.03 -18.89
CA GLY A 3 -19.37 4.53 -17.74
C GLY A 3 -18.57 3.37 -17.20
N MET A 4 -17.23 3.48 -17.22
CA MET A 4 -16.37 2.52 -16.54
C MET A 4 -16.83 2.50 -15.09
N GLU A 5 -17.49 1.41 -14.72
CA GLU A 5 -17.90 1.13 -13.36
C GLU A 5 -16.70 1.38 -12.46
N ARG A 6 -16.79 2.39 -11.60
CA ARG A 6 -15.61 2.87 -10.90
C ARG A 6 -15.40 2.00 -9.67
N VAL A 7 -14.74 0.86 -9.89
CA VAL A 7 -14.30 0.00 -8.81
C VAL A 7 -13.20 0.70 -8.03
N ARG A 8 -13.43 0.90 -6.74
CA ARG A 8 -12.46 1.41 -5.78
C ARG A 8 -12.13 0.31 -4.77
N VAL A 9 -10.85 0.03 -4.65
CA VAL A 9 -10.31 -0.85 -3.61
C VAL A 9 -9.75 0.03 -2.50
N SER A 10 -10.18 -0.23 -1.26
CA SER A 10 -9.70 0.47 -0.07
C SER A 10 -9.31 -0.53 1.00
N ARG A 11 -8.38 -0.18 1.88
CA ARG A 11 -8.23 -0.93 3.13
C ARG A 11 -9.49 -0.81 3.98
N VAL A 12 -9.82 -1.88 4.71
CA VAL A 12 -10.83 -1.78 5.77
C VAL A 12 -10.27 -0.87 6.87
N PRO A 13 -10.93 0.26 7.17
CA PRO A 13 -10.51 1.14 8.25
C PRO A 13 -10.43 0.37 9.57
N SER A 14 -9.45 0.73 10.41
CA SER A 14 -9.27 0.16 11.75
C SER A 14 -8.88 -1.32 11.82
N LYS A 15 -8.77 -2.05 10.70
CA LYS A 15 -8.24 -3.41 10.69
C LYS A 15 -6.73 -3.42 10.44
N PRO A 16 -5.91 -3.93 11.37
CA PRO A 16 -4.47 -4.03 11.17
C PRO A 16 -4.14 -5.12 10.14
N VAL A 17 -2.90 -5.11 9.65
CA VAL A 17 -2.36 -6.27 8.92
C VAL A 17 -2.28 -7.44 9.90
N ARG A 18 -2.83 -8.58 9.52
CA ARG A 18 -2.85 -9.79 10.37
C ARG A 18 -1.78 -10.76 9.93
N ARG A 19 -1.22 -11.49 10.88
CA ARG A 19 -0.36 -12.65 10.61
C ARG A 19 -1.17 -13.91 10.86
N GLU A 20 -1.28 -14.75 9.84
CA GLU A 20 -2.04 -15.99 9.88
C GLU A 20 -1.19 -17.13 10.48
N ALA A 21 -1.84 -18.25 10.81
CA ALA A 21 -1.19 -19.39 11.48
C ALA A 21 -0.08 -20.04 10.62
N ASP A 22 -0.19 -19.97 9.30
CA ASP A 22 0.82 -20.43 8.34
C ASP A 22 1.99 -19.43 8.16
N GLY A 23 1.96 -18.30 8.87
CA GLY A 23 2.96 -17.24 8.78
C GLY A 23 2.74 -16.26 7.63
N SER A 24 1.70 -16.44 6.81
CA SER A 24 1.29 -15.47 5.80
C SER A 24 0.73 -14.19 6.43
N LEU A 25 0.73 -13.12 5.66
CA LEU A 25 0.18 -11.82 6.03
C LEU A 25 -1.15 -11.63 5.31
N ALA A 26 -2.15 -11.13 6.02
CA ALA A 26 -3.48 -10.83 5.48
C ALA A 26 -3.80 -9.34 5.66
N ILE A 27 -4.24 -8.72 4.56
CA ILE A 27 -4.73 -7.33 4.53
C ILE A 27 -6.19 -7.37 4.10
N ASP A 28 -7.09 -6.96 5.00
CA ASP A 28 -8.51 -6.89 4.69
C ASP A 28 -8.80 -5.64 3.81
N LEU A 29 -9.48 -5.87 2.69
CA LEU A 29 -9.80 -4.89 1.66
C LEU A 29 -11.33 -4.80 1.46
N TRP A 30 -11.80 -3.61 1.10
CA TRP A 30 -13.15 -3.32 0.64
C TRP A 30 -13.15 -2.98 -0.84
N PHE A 31 -14.09 -3.58 -1.54
CA PHE A 31 -14.44 -3.27 -2.92
C PHE A 31 -15.71 -2.43 -2.91
N ARG A 32 -15.63 -1.26 -3.54
CA ARG A 32 -16.77 -0.40 -3.77
C ARG A 32 -16.94 -0.17 -5.25
N ARG A 33 -18.19 -0.20 -5.71
CA ARG A 33 -18.59 -0.05 -7.11
C ARG A 33 -19.64 1.02 -7.17
N ASP A 34 -19.34 2.07 -7.93
CA ASP A 34 -20.16 3.28 -8.02
C ASP A 34 -20.52 3.86 -6.64
N GLY A 35 -19.58 3.76 -5.69
CA GLY A 35 -19.71 4.26 -4.33
C GLY A 35 -20.41 3.32 -3.35
N ALA A 36 -21.11 2.28 -3.83
CA ALA A 36 -21.73 1.26 -3.00
C ALA A 36 -20.71 0.19 -2.57
N PHE A 37 -20.85 -0.34 -1.36
CA PHE A 37 -20.09 -1.51 -0.92
C PHE A 37 -20.53 -2.74 -1.72
N GLU A 38 -19.57 -3.45 -2.30
CA GLU A 38 -19.82 -4.65 -3.11
C GLU A 38 -19.36 -5.90 -2.38
N ALA A 39 -18.13 -5.91 -1.87
CA ALA A 39 -17.55 -7.07 -1.20
C ALA A 39 -16.35 -6.67 -0.32
N ASP A 40 -15.98 -7.55 0.60
CA ASP A 40 -14.68 -7.55 1.26
C ASP A 40 -13.85 -8.78 0.85
N ALA A 41 -12.53 -8.62 0.78
CA ALA A 41 -11.61 -9.73 0.57
C ALA A 41 -10.31 -9.51 1.35
N ALA A 42 -9.61 -10.60 1.67
CA ALA A 42 -8.29 -10.54 2.26
C ALA A 42 -7.23 -10.74 1.17
N LEU A 43 -6.37 -9.75 0.95
CA LEU A 43 -5.13 -9.94 0.21
C LEU A 43 -4.17 -10.74 1.11
N ARG A 44 -3.89 -11.98 0.72
CA ARG A 44 -2.95 -12.86 1.42
C ARG A 44 -1.61 -12.84 0.70
N LEU A 45 -0.55 -12.63 1.46
CA LEU A 45 0.82 -12.57 0.97
C LEU A 45 1.68 -13.46 1.85
N THR A 46 2.52 -14.28 1.24
CA THR A 46 3.66 -14.85 1.95
C THR A 46 4.61 -13.73 2.40
N PRO A 47 5.50 -13.99 3.38
CA PRO A 47 6.53 -13.01 3.74
C PRO A 47 7.37 -12.52 2.56
N ALA A 48 7.75 -13.43 1.64
CA ALA A 48 8.54 -13.08 0.46
C ALA A 48 7.78 -12.17 -0.52
N GLU A 49 6.49 -12.43 -0.75
CA GLU A 49 5.66 -11.56 -1.58
C GLU A 49 5.45 -10.19 -0.93
N ALA A 50 5.29 -10.15 0.39
CA ALA A 50 5.15 -8.89 1.12
C ALA A 50 6.42 -8.04 1.09
N GLU A 51 7.61 -8.65 1.21
CA GLU A 51 8.88 -7.95 1.06
C GLU A 51 9.07 -7.41 -0.37
N THR A 52 8.70 -8.21 -1.38
CA THR A 52 8.75 -7.79 -2.79
C THR A 52 7.82 -6.60 -3.04
N LEU A 53 6.57 -6.68 -2.57
CA LEU A 53 5.60 -5.60 -2.68
C LEU A 53 6.06 -4.34 -1.94
N HIS A 54 6.67 -4.50 -0.75
CA HIS A 54 7.24 -3.39 0.01
C HIS A 54 8.31 -2.65 -0.81
N ALA A 55 9.27 -3.38 -1.39
CA ALA A 55 10.33 -2.78 -2.20
C ALA A 55 9.76 -2.00 -3.40
N GLN A 56 8.80 -2.60 -4.12
CA GLN A 56 8.15 -1.96 -5.26
C GLN A 56 7.44 -0.65 -4.86
N LEU A 57 6.69 -0.66 -3.75
CA LEU A 57 6.02 0.54 -3.25
C LEU A 57 7.02 1.61 -2.78
N CYS A 58 8.11 1.21 -2.13
CA CYS A 58 9.18 2.13 -1.73
C CYS A 58 9.79 2.87 -2.92
N TYR A 59 10.07 2.17 -4.02
CA TYR A 59 10.61 2.79 -5.23
C TYR A 59 9.59 3.70 -5.91
N ALA A 60 8.37 3.21 -6.18
CA ALA A 60 7.34 3.99 -6.86
C ALA A 60 7.02 5.30 -6.13
N LEU A 61 6.99 5.29 -4.78
CA LEU A 61 6.75 6.49 -4.00
C LEU A 61 7.94 7.47 -3.99
N ASP A 62 9.17 7.04 -4.29
CA ASP A 62 10.33 7.93 -4.39
C ASP A 62 10.44 8.60 -5.78
N GLU A 63 9.90 7.95 -6.81
CA GLU A 63 9.80 8.51 -8.16
C GLU A 63 8.79 9.65 -8.28
N ASP A 64 7.81 9.71 -7.37
CA ASP A 64 6.80 10.76 -7.29
C ASP A 64 7.05 11.71 -6.08
N PRO A 65 7.75 12.84 -6.28
CA PRO A 65 8.03 13.80 -5.21
C PRO A 65 6.78 14.56 -4.73
N ASP A 66 5.69 14.58 -5.51
CA ASP A 66 4.43 15.26 -5.19
C ASP A 66 3.47 14.34 -4.39
N ALA A 67 3.66 13.02 -4.45
CA ALA A 67 2.97 12.05 -3.59
C ALA A 67 3.36 12.13 -2.09
N ARG A 68 4.24 13.06 -1.69
CA ARG A 68 4.68 13.26 -0.31
C ARG A 68 3.60 13.95 0.52
N VAL A 69 2.70 13.15 1.09
CA VAL A 69 1.65 13.63 2.01
C VAL A 69 2.22 14.02 3.39
N SER A 70 3.49 13.73 3.69
CA SER A 70 4.08 13.95 5.01
C SER A 70 5.49 14.57 4.94
N PRO A 71 5.89 15.37 5.95
CA PRO A 71 7.25 15.88 6.08
C PRO A 71 8.30 14.77 5.99
N ALA A 72 9.49 15.07 5.48
CA ALA A 72 10.56 14.08 5.33
C ALA A 72 10.98 13.41 6.66
N ALA A 73 10.73 14.06 7.80
CA ALA A 73 11.00 13.52 9.14
C ALA A 73 10.06 12.36 9.52
N ASP A 74 8.83 12.35 8.99
CA ASP A 74 7.78 11.37 9.29
C ASP A 74 7.78 10.19 8.30
N LEU A 75 8.74 10.18 7.37
CA LEU A 75 8.89 9.06 6.46
C LEU A 75 9.27 7.78 7.21
N PRO A 76 8.82 6.61 6.75
CA PRO A 76 9.30 5.34 7.28
C PRO A 76 10.82 5.21 7.11
N ASP A 77 11.49 4.51 8.03
CA ASP A 77 12.96 4.37 8.02
C ASP A 77 13.49 3.78 6.71
N CYS A 78 12.75 2.85 6.10
CA CYS A 78 13.08 2.27 4.79
C CYS A 78 13.14 3.30 3.64
N ARG A 79 12.58 4.50 3.83
CA ARG A 79 12.62 5.60 2.84
C ARG A 79 13.57 6.74 3.23
N LYS A 80 14.07 6.78 4.47
CA LYS A 80 15.02 7.83 4.90
C LYS A 80 16.39 7.68 4.23
N SER A 81 16.88 6.45 4.07
CA SER A 81 18.17 6.17 3.43
C SER A 81 18.21 6.58 1.95
N ILE A 82 17.13 6.34 1.20
CA ILE A 82 17.00 6.67 -0.23
C ILE A 82 17.15 8.18 -0.49
N LEU A 83 16.55 9.02 0.38
CA LEU A 83 16.67 10.48 0.28
C LEU A 83 18.08 11.00 0.61
N THR A 84 18.81 10.29 1.47
CA THR A 84 20.16 10.71 1.88
C THR A 84 21.14 10.59 0.72
N THR A 85 20.99 9.56 -0.12
CA THR A 85 21.76 9.39 -1.36
C THR A 85 21.43 10.45 -2.41
N ARG A 86 20.17 10.87 -2.52
CA ARG A 86 19.73 11.88 -3.51
C ARG A 86 20.15 13.32 -3.15
N ARG A 87 20.35 13.62 -1.87
CA ARG A 87 20.82 14.93 -1.39
C ARG A 87 22.34 15.15 -1.56
N GLN A 88 23.09 14.09 -1.83
CA GLN A 88 24.54 14.13 -2.02
C GLN A 88 24.97 14.06 -3.49
N ALA A 89 24.00 14.08 -4.43
CA ALA A 89 24.23 14.11 -5.87
C ALA A 89 23.84 15.47 -6.45
#